data_AF-A0A922SD53-F1
#
_entry.id   AF-A0A922SD53-F1
#
_cell.length_a   1.000
_cell.length_b   1.000
_cell.length_c   1.000
_cell.angle_alpha   90.00
_cell.angle_beta   90.00
_cell.angle_gamma   90.00
#
_symmetry.space_group_name_H-M   'P 1'
#
loop_
_entity.id
_entity.type
_entity.pdbx_description
1 polymer ?
#
loop_
_entity_poly.entity_id
_entity_poly.type
_entity_poly.pdbx_seq_one_letter_code
_entity_poly.pdbx_strand_id
1 'polypeptide(L)'
;MLCPEVWDFPSPKVMVTHKKDQDLETINKTVNMNYFYRSLIITCPDETQMPSSIQDLITEDTDYYKLSDCSLAEFVEPVFIESFIKTGKVYCLSTGRNCIIQNCTAITPDGHLILHIPDYIFQTLGFEGTKRPHNFYEVKVDLKTVKNHSKLRTSLQKLDNFDLNIIWEPNNEEICPSSIAKYFSDRSINVSVHSLKIRNVVPSVEEIPAVTDVDIEEMVEWVGLLAYGADMSPTEPYISTYCQPESENAIKTGRICIMIASGFITPPLINNVCKKLSEHVLAREIDNYWASISIQSDENSLWQWNPSSQQMFQAHDSSCNIFFTHNSHTLYSIGQIKYS
;
A
#
# COMPACT_ATOMS: atom_id res chain seq x y z
N MET A 1 35.28 -18.28 -21.03
CA MET A 1 33.99 -18.82 -20.58
C MET A 1 32.94 -17.77 -20.93
N LEU A 2 32.29 -17.87 -22.09
CA LEU A 2 31.56 -16.74 -22.73
C LEU A 2 30.18 -17.17 -23.27
N CYS A 3 29.44 -17.98 -22.53
CA CYS A 3 28.02 -18.21 -22.80
C CYS A 3 27.34 -18.68 -21.50
N PRO A 4 26.72 -17.80 -20.70
CA PRO A 4 25.79 -18.26 -19.69
C PRO A 4 24.62 -18.98 -20.39
N GLU A 5 24.11 -20.05 -19.79
CA GLU A 5 22.90 -20.73 -20.26
C GLU A 5 21.72 -19.75 -20.21
N VAL A 6 21.19 -19.37 -21.38
CA VAL A 6 20.18 -18.30 -21.53
C VAL A 6 18.73 -18.85 -21.48
N TRP A 7 18.54 -20.11 -21.09
CA TRP A 7 17.28 -20.83 -21.33
C TRP A 7 16.68 -21.52 -20.09
N ASP A 8 17.40 -21.55 -18.96
CA ASP A 8 16.94 -22.22 -17.73
C ASP A 8 17.01 -21.25 -16.53
N PHE A 9 16.16 -20.23 -16.57
CA PHE A 9 16.02 -19.30 -15.45
C PHE A 9 15.09 -19.91 -14.40
N PRO A 10 15.51 -20.02 -13.13
CA PRO A 10 14.63 -20.50 -12.08
C PRO A 10 13.43 -19.55 -11.94
N SER A 11 12.25 -20.12 -11.69
CA SER A 11 11.08 -19.31 -11.39
C SER A 11 11.35 -18.36 -10.23
N PRO A 12 10.90 -17.10 -10.31
CA PRO A 12 11.03 -16.17 -9.20
C PRO A 12 10.37 -16.73 -7.94
N LYS A 13 10.98 -16.49 -6.78
CA LYS A 13 10.41 -16.91 -5.51
C LYS A 13 9.27 -15.97 -5.13
N VAL A 14 8.05 -16.47 -5.19
CA VAL A 14 6.84 -15.77 -4.76
C VAL A 14 6.33 -16.33 -3.43
N MET A 15 5.76 -15.45 -2.62
CA MET A 15 5.01 -15.80 -1.41
C MET A 15 3.54 -15.60 -1.69
N VAL A 16 2.75 -16.68 -1.59
CA VAL A 16 1.31 -16.66 -1.82
C VAL A 16 0.60 -17.03 -0.53
N THR A 17 -0.48 -16.33 -0.22
CA THR A 17 -1.39 -16.65 0.90
C THR A 17 -2.82 -16.54 0.42
N HIS A 18 -3.58 -17.62 0.57
CA HIS A 18 -4.99 -17.69 0.24
C HIS A 18 -5.77 -18.08 1.49
N LYS A 19 -6.74 -17.26 1.89
CA LYS A 19 -7.63 -17.49 3.03
C LYS A 19 -9.08 -17.27 2.59
N LYS A 20 -9.91 -18.29 2.79
CA LYS A 20 -11.36 -18.22 2.58
C LYS A 20 -12.07 -18.03 3.92
N ASP A 21 -13.33 -17.62 3.86
CA ASP A 21 -14.21 -17.54 5.03
C ASP A 21 -13.70 -16.63 6.15
N GLN A 22 -13.15 -15.47 5.76
CA GLN A 22 -12.61 -14.48 6.69
C GLN A 22 -13.67 -13.44 7.07
N ASP A 23 -13.60 -12.95 8.31
CA ASP A 23 -14.36 -11.79 8.76
C ASP A 23 -13.61 -10.47 8.48
N LEU A 24 -14.34 -9.36 8.57
CA LEU A 24 -13.78 -8.03 8.33
C LEU A 24 -12.67 -7.67 9.34
N GLU A 25 -12.72 -8.20 10.56
CA GLU A 25 -11.67 -7.98 11.57
C GLU A 25 -10.34 -8.60 11.12
N THR A 26 -10.37 -9.80 10.56
CA THR A 26 -9.18 -10.51 10.07
C THR A 26 -8.63 -9.86 8.80
N ILE A 27 -9.50 -9.35 7.94
CA ILE A 27 -9.10 -8.51 6.80
C ILE A 27 -8.35 -7.26 7.31
N ASN A 28 -8.94 -6.52 8.24
CA ASN A 28 -8.32 -5.32 8.81
C ASN A 28 -6.99 -5.63 9.50
N LYS A 29 -6.89 -6.75 10.22
CA LYS A 29 -5.61 -7.20 10.80
C LYS A 29 -4.54 -7.42 9.72
N THR A 30 -4.91 -7.99 8.58
CA THR A 30 -3.97 -8.25 7.49
C THR A 30 -3.51 -6.95 6.82
N VAL A 31 -4.43 -6.01 6.58
CA VAL A 31 -4.09 -4.67 6.08
C VAL A 31 -3.19 -3.93 7.09
N ASN A 32 -3.50 -3.99 8.38
CA ASN A 32 -2.74 -3.27 9.41
C ASN A 32 -1.35 -3.87 9.73
N MET A 33 -0.95 -4.97 9.08
CA MET A 33 0.43 -5.47 9.17
C MET A 33 1.44 -4.52 8.52
N ASN A 34 0.99 -3.71 7.56
CA ASN A 34 1.82 -2.77 6.81
C ASN A 34 1.22 -1.38 6.86
N TYR A 35 1.98 -0.36 6.45
CA TYR A 35 1.59 1.04 6.65
C TYR A 35 1.54 1.89 5.37
N PHE A 36 2.11 1.40 4.27
CA PHE A 36 2.34 2.21 3.08
C PHE A 36 1.92 1.46 1.82
N TYR A 37 0.93 2.02 1.14
CA TYR A 37 0.35 1.49 -0.09
C TYR A 37 0.41 2.52 -1.20
N ARG A 38 0.50 2.05 -2.45
CA ARG A 38 0.67 2.91 -3.62
C ARG A 38 -0.58 3.02 -4.49
N SER A 39 -1.40 1.97 -4.52
CA SER A 39 -2.59 1.94 -5.34
C SER A 39 -3.65 0.98 -4.83
N LEU A 40 -4.90 1.28 -5.19
CA LEU A 40 -6.08 0.47 -4.97
C LEU A 40 -6.82 0.31 -6.29
N ILE A 41 -7.34 -0.88 -6.56
CA ILE A 41 -8.29 -1.15 -7.63
C ILE A 41 -9.57 -1.65 -6.96
N ILE A 42 -10.63 -0.87 -7.05
CA ILE A 42 -11.93 -1.20 -6.45
C ILE A 42 -12.87 -1.60 -7.57
N THR A 43 -13.51 -2.76 -7.43
CA THR A 43 -14.39 -3.33 -8.46
C THR A 43 -15.77 -3.59 -7.89
N CYS A 44 -16.79 -3.05 -8.56
CA CYS A 44 -18.19 -3.26 -8.25
C CYS A 44 -18.93 -3.77 -9.50
N PRO A 45 -19.30 -5.07 -9.54
CA PRO A 45 -20.23 -5.65 -10.49
C PRO A 45 -21.60 -4.99 -10.46
N ASP A 46 -22.34 -5.12 -11.56
CA ASP A 46 -23.69 -4.59 -11.77
C ASP A 46 -23.85 -3.07 -11.54
N GLU A 47 -22.74 -2.34 -11.55
CA GLU A 47 -22.71 -0.89 -11.36
C GLU A 47 -22.19 -0.19 -12.61
N THR A 48 -22.77 0.97 -12.92
CA THR A 48 -22.29 1.83 -14.04
C THR A 48 -21.30 2.89 -13.57
N GLN A 49 -21.36 3.23 -12.28
CA GLN A 49 -20.50 4.19 -11.61
C GLN A 49 -20.20 3.66 -10.21
N MET A 50 -19.06 4.07 -9.64
CA MET A 50 -18.68 3.65 -8.31
C MET A 50 -19.73 4.16 -7.30
N PRO A 51 -20.24 3.32 -6.38
CA PRO A 51 -21.18 3.78 -5.37
C PRO A 51 -20.60 4.97 -4.59
N SER A 52 -21.39 6.03 -4.41
CA SER A 52 -20.90 7.30 -3.82
C SER A 52 -20.29 7.10 -2.44
N SER A 53 -20.90 6.25 -1.60
CA SER A 53 -20.38 5.92 -0.27
C SER A 53 -18.96 5.32 -0.26
N ILE A 54 -18.51 4.75 -1.38
CA ILE A 54 -17.16 4.23 -1.58
C ILE A 54 -16.29 5.26 -2.30
N GLN A 55 -16.84 5.93 -3.32
CA GLN A 55 -16.13 6.97 -4.08
C GLN A 55 -15.71 8.13 -3.19
N ASP A 56 -16.62 8.63 -2.34
CA ASP A 56 -16.42 9.78 -1.47
C ASP A 56 -15.24 9.52 -0.51
N LEU A 57 -15.07 8.30 0.00
CA LEU A 57 -13.92 7.93 0.83
C LEU A 57 -12.56 8.10 0.13
N ILE A 58 -12.52 7.96 -1.19
CA ILE A 58 -11.29 8.06 -1.98
C ILE A 58 -11.07 9.49 -2.48
N THR A 59 -12.16 10.23 -2.77
CA THR A 59 -12.09 11.58 -3.33
C THR A 59 -12.04 12.68 -2.28
N GLU A 60 -12.57 12.45 -1.08
CA GLU A 60 -12.69 13.47 -0.03
C GLU A 60 -11.61 13.26 1.05
N ASP A 61 -10.94 14.33 1.46
CA ASP A 61 -9.97 14.36 2.56
C ASP A 61 -8.82 13.33 2.48
N THR A 62 -8.46 12.89 1.27
CA THR A 62 -7.35 11.96 1.01
C THR A 62 -6.03 12.66 0.64
N ASP A 63 -5.93 13.95 0.94
CA ASP A 63 -4.72 14.73 0.68
C ASP A 63 -3.55 14.24 1.53
N TYR A 64 -2.40 14.15 0.88
CA TYR A 64 -1.11 13.90 1.51
C TYR A 64 -0.11 14.98 1.09
N TYR A 65 0.94 15.13 1.89
CA TYR A 65 1.94 16.17 1.67
C TYR A 65 3.24 15.55 1.21
N LYS A 66 3.86 16.14 0.19
CA LYS A 66 5.23 15.83 -0.19
C LYS A 66 6.16 16.93 0.32
N LEU A 67 7.08 16.54 1.21
CA LEU A 67 8.21 17.34 1.64
C LEU A 67 9.36 17.09 0.66
N SER A 68 9.98 18.14 0.15
CA SER A 68 11.14 18.02 -0.75
C SER A 68 12.41 18.50 -0.06
N ASP A 69 13.52 17.78 -0.27
CA ASP A 69 14.83 18.13 0.29
C ASP A 69 14.80 18.35 1.83
N CYS A 70 14.06 17.51 2.55
CA CYS A 70 13.84 17.63 3.98
C CYS A 70 14.88 16.88 4.81
N SER A 71 15.47 17.53 5.82
CA SER A 71 16.37 16.88 6.77
C SER A 71 15.59 16.06 7.80
N LEU A 72 16.06 14.85 8.10
CA LEU A 72 15.45 14.01 9.14
C LEU A 72 15.56 14.61 10.55
N ALA A 73 16.42 15.60 10.74
CA ALA A 73 16.55 16.36 11.98
C ALA A 73 15.25 17.02 12.43
N GLU A 74 14.38 17.42 11.49
CA GLU A 74 13.11 18.09 11.82
C GLU A 74 12.13 17.17 12.57
N PHE A 75 12.21 15.86 12.33
CA PHE A 75 11.32 14.88 12.95
C PHE A 75 11.71 14.53 14.39
N VAL A 76 12.90 14.94 14.84
CA VAL A 76 13.38 14.72 16.21
C VAL A 76 13.34 15.98 17.07
N GLU A 77 12.83 17.08 16.50
CA GLU A 77 12.61 18.31 17.23
C GLU A 77 11.54 18.08 18.31
N PRO A 78 11.77 18.54 19.56
CA PRO A 78 10.81 18.34 20.64
C PRO A 78 9.40 18.85 20.29
N VAL A 79 9.31 19.99 19.59
CA VAL A 79 8.04 20.55 19.15
C VAL A 79 7.30 19.61 18.19
N PHE A 80 7.99 18.97 17.25
CA PHE A 80 7.38 18.02 16.32
C PHE A 80 6.83 16.80 17.08
N ILE A 81 7.63 16.26 17.99
CA ILE A 81 7.26 15.08 18.77
C ILE A 81 6.03 15.36 19.65
N GLU A 82 6.02 16.46 20.40
CA GLU A 82 4.88 16.82 21.25
C GLU A 82 3.63 17.14 20.43
N SER A 83 3.78 17.78 19.27
CA SER A 83 2.64 18.28 18.49
C SER A 83 2.01 17.27 17.54
N PHE A 84 2.77 16.25 17.08
CA PHE A 84 2.30 15.30 16.06
C PHE A 84 2.46 13.84 16.46
N ILE A 85 3.60 13.45 17.03
CA ILE A 85 3.89 12.04 17.36
C ILE A 85 3.10 11.57 18.59
N LYS A 86 2.93 12.44 19.58
CA LYS A 86 2.20 12.10 20.82
C LYS A 86 0.70 12.32 20.73
N THR A 87 0.26 13.15 19.80
CA THR A 87 -1.12 13.64 19.66
C THR A 87 -1.82 13.08 18.42
N GLY A 88 -1.18 12.18 17.67
CA GLY A 88 -1.76 11.55 16.50
C GLY A 88 -0.89 10.41 15.96
N LYS A 89 -1.23 9.97 14.74
CA LYS A 89 -0.49 8.95 13.99
C LYS A 89 0.15 9.60 12.78
N VAL A 90 1.47 9.52 12.69
CA VAL A 90 2.23 10.02 11.53
C VAL A 90 2.57 8.82 10.65
N TYR A 91 2.22 8.94 9.37
CA TYR A 91 2.64 8.04 8.31
C TYR A 91 3.60 8.82 7.42
N CYS A 92 4.89 8.46 7.43
CA CYS A 92 5.89 9.14 6.61
C CYS A 92 6.77 8.10 5.92
N LEU A 93 7.04 8.28 4.63
CA LEU A 93 7.90 7.37 3.86
C LEU A 93 8.78 8.16 2.87
N SER A 94 10.05 7.78 2.75
CA SER A 94 10.95 8.29 1.71
C SER A 94 10.48 7.88 0.32
N THR A 95 10.44 8.83 -0.61
CA THR A 95 9.94 8.63 -1.96
C THR A 95 11.05 8.67 -3.00
N GLY A 96 10.87 7.95 -4.11
CA GLY A 96 11.83 7.96 -5.23
C GLY A 96 13.19 7.34 -4.89
N ARG A 97 13.25 6.43 -3.92
CA ARG A 97 14.48 5.77 -3.47
C ARG A 97 14.37 4.26 -3.62
N ASN A 98 15.50 3.62 -3.91
CA ASN A 98 15.65 2.18 -4.01
C ASN A 98 16.36 1.65 -2.75
N CYS A 99 15.65 0.93 -1.89
CA CYS A 99 16.20 0.40 -0.63
C CYS A 99 17.21 -0.75 -0.82
N ILE A 100 17.55 -1.14 -2.06
CA ILE A 100 18.67 -2.04 -2.32
C ILE A 100 20.02 -1.29 -2.19
N ILE A 101 20.05 -0.02 -2.60
CA ILE A 101 21.31 0.73 -2.78
C ILE A 101 21.33 2.09 -2.09
N GLN A 102 20.18 2.62 -1.68
CA GLN A 102 20.04 3.95 -1.09
C GLN A 102 19.50 3.88 0.33
N ASN A 103 19.77 4.95 1.09
CA ASN A 103 19.12 5.17 2.37
C ASN A 103 17.61 5.32 2.16
N CYS A 104 16.82 4.63 2.97
CA CYS A 104 15.37 4.79 3.03
C CYS A 104 14.96 5.09 4.48
N THR A 105 13.83 5.77 4.66
CA THR A 105 13.31 6.06 5.99
C THR A 105 11.79 6.04 6.02
N ALA A 106 11.26 5.69 7.18
CA ALA A 106 9.85 5.80 7.46
C ALA A 106 9.60 6.26 8.90
N ILE A 107 8.48 6.93 9.11
CA ILE A 107 7.87 7.10 10.43
C ILE A 107 6.58 6.33 10.44
N THR A 108 6.45 5.44 11.42
CA THR A 108 5.31 4.57 11.61
C THR A 108 4.31 5.18 12.60
N PRO A 109 3.02 4.82 12.52
CA PRO A 109 1.96 5.41 13.35
C PRO A 109 2.12 5.14 14.85
N ASP A 110 2.92 4.14 15.24
CA ASP A 110 3.28 3.85 16.62
C ASP A 110 4.36 4.79 17.18
N GLY A 111 4.94 5.67 16.35
CA GLY A 111 5.88 6.71 16.74
C GLY A 111 7.36 6.30 16.61
N HIS A 112 7.69 5.35 15.75
CA HIS A 112 9.08 4.99 15.48
C HIS A 112 9.58 5.66 14.20
N LEU A 113 10.78 6.26 14.28
CA LEU A 113 11.60 6.58 13.12
C LEU A 113 12.46 5.36 12.79
N ILE A 114 12.30 4.83 11.58
CA ILE A 114 13.07 3.69 11.09
C ILE A 114 13.94 4.14 9.93
N LEU A 115 15.24 3.87 10.02
CA LEU A 115 16.22 4.13 8.97
C LEU A 115 16.72 2.80 8.41
N HIS A 116 16.71 2.69 7.10
CA HIS A 116 17.38 1.66 6.33
C HIS A 116 18.65 2.27 5.74
N ILE A 117 19.82 1.77 6.15
CA ILE A 117 21.12 2.37 5.82
C ILE A 117 22.06 1.28 5.28
N PRO A 118 22.59 1.41 4.05
CA PRO A 118 23.63 0.52 3.55
C PRO A 118 24.87 0.49 4.44
N ASP A 119 25.52 -0.66 4.55
CA ASP A 119 26.65 -0.91 5.46
C ASP A 119 27.82 0.08 5.30
N TYR A 120 28.13 0.48 4.07
CA TYR A 120 29.21 1.41 3.74
C TYR A 120 28.95 2.84 4.24
N ILE A 121 27.69 3.23 4.44
CA ILE A 121 27.31 4.53 5.01
C ILE A 121 27.24 4.43 6.53
N PHE A 122 26.64 3.34 7.05
CA PHE A 122 26.31 3.17 8.46
C PHE A 122 27.47 3.45 9.42
N GLN A 123 28.67 2.96 9.09
CA GLN A 123 29.87 3.11 9.94
C GLN A 123 30.29 4.56 10.19
N THR A 124 29.84 5.50 9.38
CA THR A 124 30.20 6.94 9.47
C THR A 124 29.25 7.76 10.35
N LEU A 125 28.05 7.23 10.63
CA LEU A 125 26.94 7.99 11.19
C LEU A 125 26.93 7.99 12.73
N GLY A 126 27.48 6.93 13.34
CA GLY A 126 27.54 6.77 14.80
C GLY A 126 26.19 6.38 15.42
N PHE A 127 25.32 5.73 14.65
CA PHE A 127 24.07 5.13 15.14
C PHE A 127 24.31 3.77 15.79
N GLU A 128 23.42 3.41 16.71
CA GLU A 128 23.24 2.02 17.13
C GLU A 128 22.15 1.40 16.23
N GLY A 129 22.44 0.26 15.62
CA GLY A 129 21.55 -0.36 14.65
C GLY A 129 21.71 -1.88 14.59
N THR A 130 20.69 -2.54 14.06
CA THR A 130 20.68 -4.00 13.86
C THR A 130 21.14 -4.32 12.45
N LYS A 131 22.17 -5.16 12.31
CA LYS A 131 22.59 -5.66 10.99
C LYS A 131 21.50 -6.57 10.42
N ARG A 132 21.14 -6.35 9.16
CA ARG A 132 20.14 -7.11 8.42
C ARG A 132 20.77 -7.85 7.23
N PRO A 133 20.06 -8.79 6.59
CA PRO A 133 20.51 -9.42 5.35
C PRO A 133 20.83 -8.39 4.26
N HIS A 134 21.55 -8.77 3.20
CA HIS A 134 21.83 -7.89 2.05
C HIS A 134 22.58 -6.59 2.39
N ASN A 135 23.50 -6.63 3.36
CA ASN A 135 24.46 -5.55 3.66
C ASN A 135 23.82 -4.20 4.04
N PHE A 136 22.73 -4.23 4.81
CA PHE A 136 22.18 -3.01 5.40
C PHE A 136 22.04 -3.12 6.92
N TYR A 137 21.88 -1.95 7.54
CA TYR A 137 21.59 -1.76 8.95
C TYR A 137 20.24 -1.08 9.11
N GLU A 138 19.46 -1.58 10.07
CA GLU A 138 18.23 -0.97 10.51
C GLU A 138 18.49 -0.19 11.81
N VAL A 139 18.18 1.10 11.80
CA VAL A 139 18.19 1.95 13.00
C VAL A 139 16.74 2.26 13.34
N LYS A 140 16.29 1.80 14.50
CA LYS A 140 14.93 2.05 15.01
C LYS A 140 15.01 2.96 16.22
N VAL A 141 14.38 4.12 16.12
CA VAL A 141 14.33 5.13 17.19
C VAL A 141 12.87 5.32 17.61
N ASP A 142 12.58 5.07 18.88
CA ASP A 142 11.28 5.43 19.46
C ASP A 142 11.26 6.95 19.73
N LEU A 143 10.48 7.68 18.94
CA LEU A 143 10.37 9.13 19.03
C LEU A 143 9.65 9.58 20.31
N LYS A 144 8.89 8.70 20.97
CA LYS A 144 8.17 9.03 22.21
C LYS A 144 9.08 9.00 23.44
N THR A 145 10.21 8.29 23.38
CA THR A 145 11.11 8.05 24.52
C THR A 145 12.55 8.53 24.30
N VAL A 146 12.78 9.39 23.31
CA VAL A 146 14.11 9.93 23.00
C VAL A 146 14.72 10.62 24.22
N LYS A 147 15.91 10.15 24.64
CA LYS A 147 16.65 10.74 25.77
C LYS A 147 17.73 11.73 25.34
N ASN A 148 18.40 11.47 24.22
CA ASN A 148 19.56 12.26 23.77
C ASN A 148 19.30 12.91 22.41
N HIS A 149 18.42 13.92 22.40
CA HIS A 149 17.97 14.61 21.19
C HIS A 149 19.14 15.24 20.40
N SER A 150 20.12 15.84 21.08
CA SER A 150 21.23 16.54 20.41
C SER A 150 22.13 15.58 19.63
N LYS A 151 22.51 14.44 20.23
CA LYS A 151 23.31 13.42 19.54
C LYS A 151 22.56 12.85 18.33
N LEU A 152 21.28 12.50 18.53
CA LEU A 152 20.43 11.97 17.48
C LEU A 152 20.30 12.95 16.31
N ARG A 153 20.01 14.22 16.60
CA ARG A 153 19.92 15.30 15.61
C ARG A 153 21.22 15.42 14.81
N THR A 154 22.37 15.50 15.48
CA THR A 154 23.68 15.60 14.80
C THR A 154 23.95 14.40 13.89
N SER A 155 23.59 13.19 14.32
CA SER A 155 23.75 12.00 13.48
C SER A 155 22.80 12.00 12.27
N LEU A 156 21.55 12.45 12.44
CA LEU A 156 20.58 12.57 11.35
C LEU A 156 20.96 13.64 10.33
N GLN A 157 21.60 14.73 10.77
CA GLN A 157 22.11 15.79 9.88
C GLN A 157 23.26 15.34 8.97
N LYS A 158 23.90 14.21 9.25
CA LYS A 158 24.94 13.62 8.39
C LYS A 158 24.34 12.84 7.20
N LEU A 159 23.07 12.48 7.28
CA LEU A 159 22.38 11.83 6.16
C LEU A 159 22.02 12.88 5.11
N ASP A 160 21.91 12.43 3.86
CA ASP A 160 21.33 13.24 2.80
C ASP A 160 19.91 13.67 3.17
N ASN A 161 19.44 14.75 2.58
CA ASN A 161 18.05 15.13 2.67
C ASN A 161 17.14 14.15 1.91
N PHE A 162 15.86 14.16 2.27
CA PHE A 162 14.86 13.23 1.76
C PHE A 162 13.67 13.96 1.16
N ASP A 163 13.21 13.43 0.02
CA ASP A 163 11.84 13.63 -0.44
C ASP A 163 10.93 12.64 0.31
N LEU A 164 9.90 13.13 0.98
CA LEU A 164 9.05 12.35 1.88
C LEU A 164 7.58 12.58 1.56
N ASN A 165 6.78 11.52 1.48
CA ASN A 165 5.33 11.62 1.56
C ASN A 165 4.92 11.50 3.03
N ILE A 166 4.00 12.36 3.48
CA ILE A 166 3.55 12.40 4.86
C ILE A 166 2.03 12.62 4.97
N ILE A 167 1.42 11.87 5.88
CA ILE A 167 0.04 12.02 6.37
C ILE A 167 0.09 12.07 7.90
N TRP A 168 -0.78 12.87 8.49
CA TRP A 168 -0.99 12.90 9.93
C TRP A 168 -2.46 12.77 10.28
N GLU A 169 -2.78 11.78 11.10
CA GLU A 169 -4.11 11.57 11.65
C GLU A 169 -4.11 12.02 13.12
N PRO A 170 -4.67 13.19 13.46
CA PRO A 170 -4.75 13.64 14.84
C PRO A 170 -5.67 12.72 15.66
N ASN A 171 -5.35 12.56 16.95
CA ASN A 171 -6.22 11.84 17.89
C ASN A 171 -7.50 12.62 18.22
N ASN A 172 -7.49 13.94 17.99
CA ASN A 172 -8.65 14.82 18.16
C ASN A 172 -9.13 15.28 16.78
N GLU A 173 -10.37 14.93 16.43
CA GLU A 173 -11.03 15.26 15.16
C GLU A 173 -11.21 16.77 14.95
N GLU A 174 -11.16 17.59 16.01
CA GLU A 174 -11.21 19.05 15.90
C GLU A 174 -9.91 19.67 15.35
N ILE A 175 -8.81 18.93 15.36
CA ILE A 175 -7.53 19.43 14.87
C ILE A 175 -7.41 19.15 13.38
N CYS A 176 -7.09 20.19 12.60
CA CYS A 176 -6.92 20.02 11.16
C CYS A 176 -5.66 19.19 10.83
N PRO A 177 -5.79 18.08 10.07
CA PRO A 177 -4.65 17.25 9.63
C PRO A 177 -3.58 18.04 8.87
N SER A 178 -3.95 19.12 8.16
CA SER A 178 -3.03 19.99 7.41
C SER A 178 -2.04 20.78 8.27
N SER A 179 -2.23 20.83 9.59
CA SER A 179 -1.31 21.55 10.48
C SER A 179 0.11 20.97 10.46
N ILE A 180 0.29 19.69 10.11
CA ILE A 180 1.63 19.13 9.91
C ILE A 180 2.35 19.75 8.71
N ALA A 181 1.62 20.03 7.62
CA ALA A 181 2.17 20.71 6.45
C ALA A 181 2.59 22.15 6.80
N LYS A 182 1.76 22.84 7.59
CA LYS A 182 2.08 24.17 8.10
C LYS A 182 3.36 24.18 8.93
N TYR A 183 3.56 23.19 9.81
CA TYR A 183 4.78 23.08 10.61
C TYR A 183 6.05 23.08 9.75
N PHE A 184 6.07 22.30 8.67
CA PHE A 184 7.21 22.24 7.76
C PHE A 184 7.35 23.51 6.91
N SER A 185 6.23 24.06 6.42
CA SER A 185 6.23 25.31 5.66
C SER A 185 6.77 26.50 6.47
N ASP A 186 6.39 26.62 7.75
CA ASP A 186 6.86 27.68 8.65
C ASP A 186 8.39 27.58 8.91
N ARG A 187 8.99 26.41 8.63
CA ARG A 187 10.42 26.13 8.72
C ARG A 187 11.14 26.22 7.37
N SER A 188 10.51 26.82 6.37
CA SER A 188 11.06 27.00 5.02
C SER A 188 11.35 25.69 4.27
N ILE A 189 10.68 24.59 4.64
CA ILE A 189 10.75 23.33 3.90
C ILE A 189 9.73 23.39 2.77
N ASN A 190 10.13 22.90 1.60
CA ASN A 190 9.25 22.86 0.44
C ASN A 190 8.18 21.78 0.62
N VAL A 191 6.93 22.21 0.84
CA VAL A 191 5.77 21.35 1.01
C VAL A 191 4.82 21.51 -0.17
N SER A 192 4.42 20.40 -0.77
CA SER A 192 3.39 20.36 -1.81
C SER A 192 2.25 19.45 -1.38
N VAL A 193 1.01 19.86 -1.67
CA VAL A 193 -0.20 19.06 -1.42
C VAL A 193 -0.48 18.20 -2.65
N HIS A 194 -0.81 16.94 -2.42
CA HIS A 194 -1.17 15.98 -3.46
C HIS A 194 -2.42 15.23 -3.02
N SER A 195 -3.34 15.02 -3.95
CA SER A 195 -4.50 14.13 -3.76
C SER A 195 -4.26 12.81 -4.49
N LEU A 196 -5.04 11.79 -4.16
CA LEU A 196 -5.00 10.53 -4.90
C LEU A 196 -5.38 10.76 -6.37
N LYS A 197 -4.60 10.16 -7.28
CA LYS A 197 -4.92 10.13 -8.71
C LYS A 197 -5.95 9.04 -8.95
N ILE A 198 -7.09 9.43 -9.51
CA ILE A 198 -8.22 8.54 -9.73
C ILE A 198 -8.41 8.32 -11.23
N ARG A 199 -8.63 7.06 -11.61
CA ARG A 199 -9.02 6.64 -12.96
C ARG A 199 -10.19 5.69 -12.86
N ASN A 200 -11.29 6.04 -13.51
CA ASN A 200 -12.44 5.15 -13.66
C ASN A 200 -12.33 4.37 -14.97
N VAL A 201 -12.66 3.09 -14.92
CA VAL A 201 -12.67 2.18 -16.06
C VAL A 201 -14.02 1.47 -16.07
N VAL A 202 -14.64 1.46 -17.25
CA VAL A 202 -15.91 0.77 -17.49
C VAL A 202 -15.64 -0.23 -18.61
N PRO A 203 -15.15 -1.43 -18.27
CA PRO A 203 -14.84 -2.44 -19.26
C PRO A 203 -16.12 -3.05 -19.84
N SER A 204 -15.99 -3.62 -21.05
CA SER A 204 -17.07 -4.36 -21.70
C SER A 204 -16.89 -5.85 -21.38
N VAL A 205 -17.86 -6.43 -20.68
CA VAL A 205 -17.93 -7.87 -20.37
C VAL A 205 -19.33 -8.38 -20.69
N GLU A 206 -19.48 -9.66 -21.02
CA GLU A 206 -20.80 -10.23 -21.31
C GLU A 206 -21.53 -10.64 -20.04
N GLU A 207 -20.79 -11.26 -19.12
CA GLU A 207 -21.26 -11.67 -17.80
C GLU A 207 -20.12 -11.53 -16.79
N ILE A 208 -20.45 -11.59 -15.51
CA ILE A 208 -19.47 -11.40 -14.44
C ILE A 208 -19.35 -12.72 -13.66
N PRO A 209 -18.17 -13.36 -13.65
CA PRO A 209 -17.97 -14.62 -12.95
C PRO A 209 -18.25 -14.49 -11.45
N ALA A 210 -18.75 -15.56 -10.85
CA ALA A 210 -18.89 -15.65 -9.42
C ALA A 210 -17.55 -16.02 -8.76
N VAL A 211 -17.24 -15.39 -7.63
CA VAL A 211 -16.03 -15.70 -6.83
C VAL A 211 -16.11 -17.11 -6.23
N THR A 212 -17.30 -17.71 -6.16
CA THR A 212 -17.55 -19.01 -5.54
C THR A 212 -17.19 -20.19 -6.42
N ASP A 213 -17.19 -20.03 -7.75
CA ASP A 213 -16.94 -21.11 -8.71
C ASP A 213 -15.70 -20.92 -9.61
N VAL A 214 -15.08 -19.74 -9.59
CA VAL A 214 -13.81 -19.46 -10.30
C VAL A 214 -12.60 -19.58 -9.37
N ASP A 215 -11.46 -20.03 -9.91
CA ASP A 215 -10.20 -20.04 -9.15
C ASP A 215 -9.80 -18.61 -8.75
N ILE A 216 -9.27 -18.44 -7.55
CA ILE A 216 -8.99 -17.10 -7.02
C ILE A 216 -7.88 -16.39 -7.80
N GLU A 217 -6.89 -17.13 -8.34
CA GLU A 217 -5.80 -16.56 -9.12
C GLU A 217 -6.31 -16.07 -10.46
N GLU A 218 -7.15 -16.89 -11.11
CA GLU A 218 -7.84 -16.54 -12.36
C GLU A 218 -8.77 -15.32 -12.15
N MET A 219 -9.49 -15.26 -11.03
CA MET A 219 -10.35 -14.12 -10.70
C MET A 219 -9.54 -12.83 -10.50
N VAL A 220 -8.42 -12.90 -9.79
CA VAL A 220 -7.51 -11.76 -9.57
C VAL A 220 -6.90 -11.29 -10.89
N GLU A 221 -6.45 -12.22 -11.74
CA GLU A 221 -5.91 -11.91 -13.05
C GLU A 221 -6.95 -11.26 -13.95
N TRP A 222 -8.18 -11.80 -13.99
CA TRP A 222 -9.29 -11.23 -14.74
C TRP A 222 -9.61 -9.79 -14.32
N VAL A 223 -9.75 -9.51 -13.01
CA VAL A 223 -9.98 -8.14 -12.51
C VAL A 223 -8.82 -7.22 -12.90
N GLY A 224 -7.58 -7.69 -12.82
CA GLY A 224 -6.40 -6.94 -13.23
C GLY A 224 -6.45 -6.57 -14.72
N LEU A 225 -6.72 -7.53 -15.58
CA LEU A 225 -6.84 -7.34 -17.03
C LEU A 225 -7.95 -6.33 -17.38
N LEU A 226 -9.11 -6.43 -16.72
CA LEU A 226 -10.20 -5.46 -16.87
C LEU A 226 -9.79 -4.04 -16.46
N ALA A 227 -9.10 -3.90 -15.32
CA ALA A 227 -8.64 -2.60 -14.81
C ALA A 227 -7.66 -1.91 -15.78
N TYR A 228 -6.86 -2.68 -16.50
CA TYR A 228 -5.93 -2.14 -17.50
C TYR A 228 -6.52 -2.02 -18.91
N GLY A 229 -7.78 -2.42 -19.12
CA GLY A 229 -8.47 -2.32 -20.41
C GLY A 229 -7.96 -3.32 -21.43
N ALA A 230 -7.56 -4.52 -20.99
CA ALA A 230 -7.20 -5.60 -21.89
C ALA A 230 -8.42 -6.07 -22.70
N ASP A 231 -8.18 -6.46 -23.96
CA ASP A 231 -9.18 -7.12 -24.78
C ASP A 231 -9.21 -8.62 -24.44
N MET A 232 -10.36 -9.07 -23.94
CA MET A 232 -10.62 -10.45 -23.48
C MET A 232 -11.36 -11.28 -24.53
N SER A 233 -11.65 -10.68 -25.69
CA SER A 233 -12.34 -11.29 -26.82
C SER A 233 -11.53 -11.11 -28.11
N PRO A 234 -10.22 -11.45 -28.12
CA PRO A 234 -9.40 -11.25 -29.31
C PRO A 234 -9.97 -12.07 -30.46
N THR A 235 -10.19 -11.44 -31.62
CA THR A 235 -10.67 -12.12 -32.83
C THR A 235 -9.68 -13.16 -33.35
N GLU A 236 -8.41 -13.07 -32.94
CA GLU A 236 -7.33 -13.94 -33.40
C GLU A 236 -6.57 -14.53 -32.20
N PRO A 237 -6.54 -15.87 -32.03
CA PRO A 237 -6.04 -16.53 -30.81
C PRO A 237 -4.51 -16.46 -30.65
N TYR A 238 -3.77 -15.97 -31.65
CA TYR A 238 -2.34 -15.71 -31.53
C TYR A 238 -2.03 -14.36 -30.88
N ILE A 239 -3.03 -13.47 -30.72
CA ILE A 239 -2.88 -12.15 -30.08
C ILE A 239 -2.88 -12.29 -28.57
N SER A 240 -3.82 -13.07 -28.03
CA SER A 240 -3.96 -13.30 -26.60
C SER A 240 -4.67 -14.64 -26.36
N THR A 241 -4.21 -15.36 -25.35
CA THR A 241 -4.88 -16.55 -24.81
C THR A 241 -5.72 -16.22 -23.58
N TYR A 242 -5.73 -14.96 -23.13
CA TYR A 242 -6.55 -14.52 -22.02
C TYR A 242 -8.01 -14.42 -22.45
N CYS A 243 -8.87 -15.07 -21.68
CA CYS A 243 -10.31 -15.14 -21.88
C CYS A 243 -11.03 -14.79 -20.59
N GLN A 244 -12.33 -14.51 -20.68
CA GLN A 244 -13.18 -14.40 -19.50
C GLN A 244 -13.28 -15.77 -18.79
N PRO A 245 -13.18 -15.82 -17.45
CA PRO A 245 -13.32 -17.05 -16.69
C PRO A 245 -14.69 -17.70 -16.89
N GLU A 246 -14.71 -19.03 -17.00
CA GLU A 246 -15.96 -19.80 -17.07
C GLU A 246 -16.61 -19.87 -15.68
N SER A 247 -17.88 -19.47 -15.58
CA SER A 247 -18.62 -19.47 -14.30
C SER A 247 -20.07 -19.89 -14.51
N GLU A 248 -20.49 -20.95 -13.83
CA GLU A 248 -21.87 -21.46 -13.89
C GLU A 248 -22.85 -20.49 -13.21
N ASN A 249 -22.37 -19.80 -12.17
CA ASN A 249 -23.15 -18.93 -11.31
C ASN A 249 -22.93 -17.44 -11.62
N ALA A 250 -22.46 -17.13 -12.83
CA ALA A 250 -22.16 -15.77 -13.27
C ALA A 250 -23.37 -14.83 -13.13
N ILE A 251 -23.10 -13.60 -12.71
CA ILE A 251 -24.08 -12.51 -12.70
C ILE A 251 -24.32 -12.12 -14.17
N LYS A 252 -25.57 -12.26 -14.63
CA LYS A 252 -25.98 -12.04 -16.03
C LYS A 252 -26.13 -10.56 -16.36
N THR A 253 -25.02 -9.83 -16.26
CA THR A 253 -24.91 -8.39 -16.51
C THR A 253 -23.52 -8.06 -17.05
N GLY A 254 -23.45 -7.18 -18.04
CA GLY A 254 -22.19 -6.65 -18.55
C GLY A 254 -21.72 -5.37 -17.84
N ARG A 255 -22.49 -4.91 -16.84
CA ARG A 255 -22.22 -3.66 -16.12
C ARG A 255 -21.21 -3.95 -15.01
N ILE A 256 -20.06 -3.31 -15.08
CA ILE A 256 -19.03 -3.41 -14.05
C ILE A 256 -18.30 -2.07 -13.98
N CYS A 257 -18.11 -1.57 -12.75
CA CYS A 257 -17.38 -0.35 -12.50
C CYS A 257 -16.06 -0.68 -11.80
N ILE A 258 -14.97 -0.14 -12.34
CA ILE A 258 -13.63 -0.24 -11.73
C ILE A 258 -13.11 1.17 -11.47
N MET A 259 -12.68 1.44 -10.24
CA MET A 259 -12.00 2.67 -9.86
C MET A 259 -10.58 2.34 -9.41
N ILE A 260 -9.60 2.98 -10.04
CA ILE A 260 -8.19 2.87 -9.71
C ILE A 260 -7.77 4.15 -9.01
N ALA A 261 -7.30 4.04 -7.77
CA ALA A 261 -6.72 5.13 -7.00
C ALA A 261 -5.22 4.90 -6.84
N SER A 262 -4.40 5.92 -7.04
CA SER A 262 -2.94 5.84 -6.84
C SER A 262 -2.38 7.07 -6.17
N GLY A 263 -1.41 6.88 -5.28
CA GLY A 263 -0.85 7.94 -4.45
C GLY A 263 -0.21 7.37 -3.19
N PHE A 264 -0.28 8.11 -2.09
CA PHE A 264 0.21 7.66 -0.79
C PHE A 264 -0.98 7.24 0.09
N ILE A 265 -1.14 5.93 0.32
CA ILE A 265 -2.34 5.34 0.91
C ILE A 265 -1.98 4.63 2.21
N THR A 266 -2.82 4.82 3.23
CA THR A 266 -2.63 4.29 4.58
C THR A 266 -3.69 3.23 4.94
N PRO A 267 -3.42 2.36 5.94
CA PRO A 267 -4.38 1.35 6.38
C PRO A 267 -5.75 1.89 6.79
N PRO A 268 -5.88 3.04 7.49
CA PRO A 268 -7.19 3.58 7.87
C PRO A 268 -8.11 3.83 6.68
N LEU A 269 -7.60 4.39 5.58
CA LEU A 269 -8.36 4.58 4.35
C LEU A 269 -8.83 3.22 3.79
N ILE A 270 -7.92 2.25 3.68
CA ILE A 270 -8.24 0.91 3.15
C ILE A 270 -9.29 0.22 4.03
N ASN A 271 -9.13 0.26 5.35
CA ASN A 271 -10.08 -0.37 6.28
C ASN A 271 -11.49 0.24 6.14
N ASN A 272 -11.59 1.56 5.93
CA ASN A 272 -12.86 2.24 5.69
C ASN A 272 -13.48 1.80 4.35
N VAL A 273 -12.68 1.67 3.29
CA VAL A 273 -13.14 1.16 1.99
C VAL A 273 -13.60 -0.29 2.11
N CYS A 274 -12.82 -1.16 2.76
CA CYS A 274 -13.20 -2.56 3.01
C CYS A 274 -14.54 -2.66 3.77
N LYS A 275 -14.73 -1.82 4.78
CA LYS A 275 -16.00 -1.74 5.52
C LYS A 275 -17.16 -1.32 4.60
N LYS A 276 -16.97 -0.29 3.79
CA LYS A 276 -18.01 0.18 2.85
C LYS A 276 -18.32 -0.80 1.73
N LEU A 277 -17.32 -1.53 1.23
CA LEU A 277 -17.54 -2.62 0.27
C LEU A 277 -18.34 -3.75 0.90
N SER A 278 -18.00 -4.17 2.12
CA SER A 278 -18.75 -5.20 2.86
C SER A 278 -20.20 -4.77 3.10
N GLU A 279 -20.43 -3.54 3.58
CA GLU A 279 -21.78 -2.96 3.74
C GLU A 279 -22.55 -2.91 2.42
N HIS A 280 -21.89 -2.51 1.33
CA HIS A 280 -22.50 -2.42 0.01
C HIS A 280 -22.92 -3.80 -0.51
N VAL A 281 -22.07 -4.81 -0.40
CA VAL A 281 -22.39 -6.20 -0.80
C VAL A 281 -23.59 -6.73 -0.02
N LEU A 282 -23.61 -6.54 1.30
CA LEU A 282 -24.72 -7.00 2.15
C LEU A 282 -26.06 -6.34 1.81
N ALA A 283 -26.04 -5.12 1.26
CA ALA A 283 -27.24 -4.40 0.85
C ALA A 283 -27.79 -4.83 -0.53
N ARG A 284 -27.06 -5.65 -1.29
CA ARG A 284 -27.51 -6.11 -2.62
C ARG A 284 -28.33 -7.38 -2.52
N GLU A 285 -29.44 -7.42 -3.25
CA GLU A 285 -30.30 -8.60 -3.39
C GLU A 285 -30.00 -9.33 -4.71
N ILE A 286 -28.71 -9.58 -4.99
CA ILE A 286 -28.26 -10.31 -6.18
C ILE A 286 -27.49 -11.54 -5.70
N ASP A 287 -27.92 -12.72 -6.17
CA ASP A 287 -27.22 -13.98 -5.85
C ASP A 287 -25.79 -13.95 -6.37
N ASN A 288 -24.85 -14.45 -5.56
CA ASN A 288 -23.42 -14.46 -5.85
C ASN A 288 -22.81 -13.07 -6.10
N TYR A 289 -23.47 -11.99 -5.67
CA TYR A 289 -22.88 -10.65 -5.75
C TYR A 289 -21.60 -10.60 -4.93
N TRP A 290 -20.61 -9.93 -5.50
CA TRP A 290 -19.35 -9.66 -4.86
C TRP A 290 -18.89 -8.26 -5.19
N ALA A 291 -18.02 -7.70 -4.36
CA ALA A 291 -17.22 -6.53 -4.69
C ALA A 291 -15.79 -6.82 -4.28
N SER A 292 -14.81 -6.14 -4.88
CA SER A 292 -13.40 -6.41 -4.56
C SER A 292 -12.56 -5.15 -4.40
N ILE A 293 -11.46 -5.32 -3.67
CA ILE A 293 -10.37 -4.36 -3.60
C ILE A 293 -9.05 -5.10 -3.80
N SER A 294 -8.26 -4.66 -4.79
CA SER A 294 -6.86 -5.05 -4.97
C SER A 294 -5.98 -3.93 -4.45
N ILE A 295 -5.14 -4.25 -3.47
CA ILE A 295 -4.28 -3.32 -2.75
C ILE A 295 -2.84 -3.59 -3.15
N GLN A 296 -2.14 -2.58 -3.68
CA GLN A 296 -0.72 -2.70 -4.00
C GLN A 296 0.14 -1.91 -3.01
N SER A 297 1.17 -2.56 -2.49
CA SER A 297 2.10 -1.95 -1.55
C SER A 297 3.07 -0.97 -2.23
N ASP A 298 3.62 -0.04 -1.45
CA ASP A 298 4.81 0.69 -1.90
C ASP A 298 6.02 -0.26 -1.95
N GLU A 299 6.76 -0.24 -3.06
CA GLU A 299 7.82 -1.23 -3.34
C GLU A 299 9.04 -1.11 -2.42
N ASN A 300 9.36 0.08 -1.92
CA ASN A 300 10.58 0.36 -1.17
C ASN A 300 10.22 0.80 0.26
N SER A 301 9.44 -0.04 0.93
CA SER A 301 8.76 0.30 2.18
C SER A 301 9.04 -0.71 3.29
N LEU A 302 8.59 -0.37 4.51
CA LEU A 302 8.52 -1.30 5.62
C LEU A 302 7.45 -2.35 5.34
N TRP A 303 7.89 -3.60 5.24
CA TRP A 303 7.01 -4.72 4.93
C TRP A 303 7.14 -5.87 5.92
N GLN A 304 5.99 -6.46 6.25
CA GLN A 304 5.84 -7.64 7.08
C GLN A 304 5.03 -8.69 6.31
N TRP A 305 5.64 -9.86 6.10
CA TRP A 305 5.04 -10.94 5.30
C TRP A 305 4.02 -11.78 6.09
N ASN A 306 4.26 -11.98 7.38
CA ASN A 306 3.38 -12.71 8.28
C ASN A 306 3.49 -12.19 9.72
N PRO A 307 2.51 -12.46 10.60
CA PRO A 307 2.51 -11.93 11.97
C PRO A 307 3.73 -12.32 12.81
N SER A 308 4.41 -13.43 12.49
CA SER A 308 5.62 -13.86 13.20
C SER A 308 6.92 -13.26 12.64
N SER A 309 6.89 -12.72 11.43
CA SER A 309 8.02 -12.03 10.81
C SER A 309 8.16 -10.60 11.33
N GLN A 310 9.39 -10.11 11.41
CA GLN A 310 9.64 -8.72 11.75
C GLN A 310 9.39 -7.83 10.54
N GLN A 311 8.70 -6.71 10.75
CA GLN A 311 8.58 -5.65 9.75
C GLN A 311 9.96 -5.03 9.48
N MET A 312 10.36 -4.96 8.22
CA MET A 312 11.64 -4.36 7.82
C MET A 312 11.55 -3.75 6.42
N PHE A 313 12.48 -2.84 6.10
CA PHE A 313 12.57 -2.27 4.76
C PHE A 313 13.00 -3.34 3.76
N GLN A 314 12.24 -3.49 2.68
CA GLN A 314 12.54 -4.44 1.61
C GLN A 314 12.14 -3.83 0.27
N ALA A 315 12.85 -4.22 -0.78
CA ALA A 315 12.42 -4.02 -2.16
C ALA A 315 11.53 -5.21 -2.53
N HIS A 316 10.25 -4.95 -2.74
CA HIS A 316 9.26 -5.98 -3.05
C HIS A 316 8.24 -5.49 -4.08
N ASP A 317 7.51 -6.43 -4.65
CA ASP A 317 6.25 -6.16 -5.31
C ASP A 317 5.22 -7.06 -4.65
N SER A 318 4.21 -6.48 -4.00
CA SER A 318 3.21 -7.24 -3.29
C SER A 318 1.82 -6.67 -3.53
N SER A 319 0.86 -7.58 -3.64
CA SER A 319 -0.55 -7.25 -3.77
C SER A 319 -1.39 -8.10 -2.82
N CYS A 320 -2.45 -7.50 -2.30
CA CYS A 320 -3.47 -8.16 -1.51
C CYS A 320 -4.83 -7.89 -2.15
N ASN A 321 -5.51 -8.94 -2.55
CA ASN A 321 -6.80 -8.91 -3.22
C ASN A 321 -7.84 -9.47 -2.26
N ILE A 322 -8.91 -8.71 -2.03
CA ILE A 322 -9.98 -9.09 -1.12
C ILE A 322 -11.29 -9.05 -1.90
N PHE A 323 -12.03 -10.15 -1.84
CA PHE A 323 -13.37 -10.27 -2.39
C PHE A 323 -14.38 -10.37 -1.26
N PHE A 324 -15.36 -9.49 -1.27
CA PHE A 324 -16.47 -9.43 -0.32
C PHE A 324 -17.67 -10.10 -0.94
N THR A 325 -18.24 -11.11 -0.27
CA THR A 325 -19.51 -11.77 -0.63
C THR A 325 -20.49 -11.67 0.54
N HIS A 326 -21.76 -12.02 0.35
CA HIS A 326 -22.75 -12.04 1.44
C HIS A 326 -22.40 -12.97 2.60
N ASN A 327 -21.74 -14.09 2.29
CA ASN A 327 -21.48 -15.14 3.27
C ASN A 327 -20.16 -14.93 4.01
N SER A 328 -19.12 -14.52 3.27
CA SER A 328 -17.78 -14.38 3.82
C SER A 328 -16.85 -13.54 2.92
N HIS A 329 -15.60 -13.36 3.37
CA HIS A 329 -14.58 -12.66 2.60
C HIS A 329 -13.43 -13.60 2.22
N THR A 330 -12.98 -13.49 0.98
CA THR A 330 -11.83 -14.23 0.47
C THR A 330 -10.64 -13.28 0.32
N LEU A 331 -9.49 -13.66 0.86
CA LEU A 331 -8.25 -12.92 0.78
C LEU A 331 -7.21 -13.72 0.01
N TYR A 332 -6.64 -13.10 -1.02
CA TYR A 332 -5.52 -13.62 -1.80
C TYR A 332 -4.39 -12.60 -1.83
N SER A 333 -3.26 -12.93 -1.24
CA SER A 333 -2.06 -12.09 -1.26
C SER A 333 -0.94 -12.80 -1.99
N ILE A 334 -0.24 -12.05 -2.84
CA ILE A 334 0.95 -12.51 -3.53
C ILE A 334 2.03 -11.44 -3.40
N GLY A 335 3.27 -11.86 -3.21
CA GLY A 335 4.38 -10.92 -3.35
C GLY A 335 5.71 -11.58 -3.65
N GLN A 336 6.59 -10.78 -4.22
CA GLN A 336 7.93 -11.16 -4.64
C GLN A 336 8.94 -10.22 -4.02
N ILE A 337 10.00 -10.78 -3.45
CA ILE A 337 11.16 -10.02 -2.98
C ILE A 337 12.11 -9.81 -4.16
N LYS A 338 12.56 -8.57 -4.40
CA LYS A 338 13.44 -8.22 -5.54
C LYS A 338 14.92 -8.62 -5.34
N TYR A 339 15.26 -9.25 -4.21
CA TYR A 339 16.62 -9.67 -3.83
C TYR A 339 16.96 -11.13 -4.19
N SER A 340 16.18 -11.78 -5.07
CA SER A 340 16.34 -13.21 -5.39
C SER A 340 17.43 -13.52 -6.38
#